data_AF-A0A352CVB1-F1
#
_entry.id   AF-A0A352CVB1-F1
#
_cell.length_a   1.000
_cell.length_b   1.000
_cell.length_c   1.000
_cell.angle_alpha   90.00
_cell.angle_beta   90.00
_cell.angle_gamma   90.00
#
_symmetry.space_group_name_H-M   'P 1'
#
loop_
_entity.id
_entity.type
_entity.pdbx_description
1 polymer ?
#
loop_
_entity_poly.entity_id
_entity_poly.type
_entity_poly.pdbx_seq_one_letter_code
_entity_poly.pdbx_strand_id
1 'polypeptide(L)'
;EEIKEIAGGIKTLSRKVQVKGFSVSFFIRSKMTLEKTAENIRTALGCITEQLTARGYRECCENCGREAALEHYRMGNEYQLLCSDCFSQKGKEISDRSQREALKEETVIGGVIGALFGSLVGAAVIVLLGQLGYVSVLSGIAMGFCVLKGYRLLGNRISRKGIVISFLVIALMVYVADRFDWSLSFSRWSEGEVDVITAFQYFPELLREGYINVASYRLNLLLVYVFSVLGAIPTVLNIVRSDRNAKTFSQMGAEG
;
A
#
# COMPACT_ATOMS: atom_id res chain seq x y z
N GLU A 1 -19.39 8.69 -26.03
CA GLU A 1 -18.33 9.10 -26.97
C GLU A 1 -18.25 10.62 -27.12
N GLU A 2 -19.38 11.33 -27.02
CA GLU A 2 -19.47 12.80 -27.07
C GLU A 2 -18.47 13.56 -26.19
N ILE A 3 -18.27 13.15 -24.93
CA ILE A 3 -17.35 13.83 -24.01
C ILE A 3 -15.88 13.74 -24.48
N LYS A 4 -15.50 12.64 -25.15
CA LYS A 4 -14.16 12.48 -25.71
C LYS A 4 -13.96 13.40 -26.93
N GLU A 5 -15.01 13.68 -27.68
CA GLU A 5 -14.97 14.65 -28.78
C GLU A 5 -14.82 16.09 -28.27
N ILE A 6 -15.54 16.45 -27.20
CA ILE A 6 -15.39 17.76 -26.54
C ILE A 6 -13.94 17.97 -26.08
N ALA A 7 -13.34 16.96 -25.42
CA ALA A 7 -11.94 17.05 -25.00
C ALA A 7 -10.94 17.02 -26.17
N GLY A 8 -11.31 16.42 -27.30
CA GLY A 8 -10.51 16.44 -28.53
C GLY A 8 -10.50 17.82 -29.21
N GLY A 9 -11.57 18.61 -29.06
CA GLY A 9 -11.69 19.95 -29.63
C GLY A 9 -10.94 21.05 -28.87
N ILE A 10 -10.57 20.81 -27.61
CA ILE A 10 -9.92 21.81 -26.74
C ILE A 10 -8.40 21.54 -26.68
N LYS A 11 -7.59 22.40 -27.32
CA LYS A 11 -6.12 22.24 -27.42
C LYS A 11 -5.39 22.18 -26.06
N THR A 12 -5.98 22.77 -25.02
CA THR A 12 -5.40 22.88 -23.68
C THR A 12 -5.58 21.60 -22.85
N LEU A 13 -6.52 20.74 -23.25
CA LEU A 13 -6.81 19.46 -22.62
C LEU A 13 -5.95 18.35 -23.21
N SER A 14 -5.67 17.36 -22.38
CA SER A 14 -5.20 16.07 -22.87
C SER A 14 -6.40 15.28 -23.39
N ARG A 15 -6.18 14.47 -24.43
CA ARG A 15 -7.22 13.63 -25.04
C ARG A 15 -7.72 12.51 -24.10
N LYS A 16 -7.11 12.36 -22.92
CA LYS A 16 -7.58 11.44 -21.88
C LYS A 16 -8.71 12.12 -21.12
N VAL A 17 -9.86 11.46 -21.10
CA VAL A 17 -11.01 11.81 -20.27
C VAL A 17 -11.46 10.57 -19.53
N GLN A 18 -11.79 10.73 -18.24
CA GLN A 18 -12.39 9.67 -17.44
C GLN A 18 -13.80 10.10 -17.05
N VAL A 19 -14.80 9.28 -17.40
CA VAL A 19 -16.18 9.46 -16.96
C VAL A 19 -16.46 8.41 -15.89
N LYS A 20 -16.95 8.85 -14.73
CA LYS A 20 -17.34 7.98 -13.61
C LYS A 20 -18.74 8.39 -13.15
N GLY A 21 -19.76 7.64 -13.55
CA GLY A 21 -21.15 7.96 -13.25
C GLY A 21 -21.54 9.33 -13.80
N PHE A 22 -21.98 10.24 -12.94
CA PHE A 22 -22.36 11.62 -13.27
C PHE A 22 -21.19 12.62 -13.21
N SER A 23 -19.96 12.15 -12.98
CA SER A 23 -18.75 12.98 -12.88
C SER A 23 -17.84 12.79 -14.08
N VAL A 24 -17.25 13.89 -14.57
CA VAL A 24 -16.34 13.91 -15.73
C VAL A 24 -15.02 14.54 -15.33
N SER A 25 -13.94 13.77 -15.42
CA SER A 25 -12.59 14.23 -15.12
C SER A 25 -11.82 14.57 -16.40
N PHE A 26 -11.53 15.85 -16.58
CA PHE A 26 -10.68 16.35 -17.66
C PHE A 26 -9.24 16.52 -17.17
N PHE A 27 -8.28 16.06 -17.97
CA PHE A 27 -6.85 16.15 -17.64
C PHE A 27 -6.21 17.30 -18.43
N ILE A 28 -5.75 18.34 -17.74
CA ILE A 28 -5.12 19.51 -18.34
C ILE A 28 -3.61 19.27 -18.49
N ARG A 29 -3.03 19.71 -19.61
CA ARG A 29 -1.57 19.64 -19.80
C ARG A 29 -0.89 20.78 -19.05
N SER A 30 -0.04 20.45 -18.07
CA SER A 30 0.79 21.44 -17.38
C SER A 30 1.75 22.14 -18.34
N LYS A 31 1.99 23.43 -18.10
CA LYS A 31 2.97 24.25 -18.85
C LYS A 31 4.24 24.45 -18.01
N MET A 32 5.26 25.03 -18.65
CA MET A 32 6.60 25.19 -18.06
C MET A 32 6.64 26.08 -16.80
N THR A 33 5.66 26.97 -16.62
CA THR A 33 5.55 27.86 -15.44
C THR A 33 4.17 27.76 -14.80
N LEU A 34 4.11 28.08 -13.50
CA LEU A 34 2.89 28.05 -12.68
C LEU A 34 1.83 29.02 -13.20
N GLU A 35 2.23 30.24 -13.58
CA GLU A 35 1.33 31.27 -14.14
C GLU A 35 0.68 30.82 -15.45
N LYS A 36 1.48 30.28 -16.38
CA LYS A 36 0.97 29.75 -17.65
C LYS A 36 0.06 28.54 -17.44
N THR A 37 0.29 27.77 -16.39
CA THR A 37 -0.60 26.65 -16.03
C THR A 37 -1.92 27.16 -15.47
N ALA A 38 -1.90 28.18 -14.61
CA ALA A 38 -3.11 28.80 -14.08
C ALA A 38 -3.96 29.45 -15.20
N GLU A 39 -3.33 30.16 -16.14
CA GLU A 39 -3.99 30.72 -17.30
C GLU A 39 -4.59 29.62 -18.18
N ASN A 40 -3.84 28.54 -18.43
CA ASN A 40 -4.32 27.39 -19.19
C ASN A 40 -5.53 26.70 -18.52
N ILE A 41 -5.56 26.65 -17.19
CA ILE A 41 -6.70 26.13 -16.41
C ILE A 41 -7.92 27.03 -16.59
N ARG A 42 -7.77 28.35 -16.46
CA ARG A 42 -8.88 29.30 -16.66
C ARG A 42 -9.49 29.20 -18.06
N THR A 43 -8.63 29.15 -19.09
CA THR A 43 -9.06 28.99 -20.48
C THR A 43 -9.74 27.64 -20.70
N ALA A 44 -9.19 26.55 -20.16
CA ALA A 44 -9.79 25.22 -20.28
C ALA A 44 -11.16 25.15 -19.59
N LEU A 45 -11.28 25.70 -18.36
CA LEU A 45 -12.55 25.75 -17.64
C LEU A 45 -13.61 26.51 -18.42
N GLY A 46 -13.30 27.70 -18.94
CA GLY A 46 -14.24 28.48 -19.74
C GLY A 46 -14.75 27.71 -20.97
N CYS A 47 -13.84 27.12 -21.75
CA CYS A 47 -14.23 26.33 -22.92
C CYS A 47 -15.04 25.08 -22.57
N ILE A 48 -14.73 24.39 -21.46
CA ILE A 48 -15.48 23.21 -21.02
C ILE A 48 -16.90 23.62 -20.62
N THR A 49 -17.04 24.66 -19.78
CA THR A 49 -18.34 25.13 -19.31
C THR A 49 -19.23 25.56 -20.47
N GLU A 50 -18.68 26.28 -21.45
CA GLU A 50 -19.41 26.71 -22.64
C GLU A 50 -19.88 25.51 -23.49
N GLN A 51 -18.98 24.55 -23.77
CA GLN A 51 -19.31 23.35 -24.55
C GLN A 51 -20.35 22.46 -23.87
N LEU A 52 -20.27 22.31 -22.55
CA LEU A 52 -21.24 21.53 -21.77
C LEU A 52 -22.61 22.22 -21.76
N THR A 53 -22.64 23.54 -21.55
CA THR A 53 -23.88 24.32 -21.53
C THR A 53 -24.56 24.33 -22.90
N ALA A 54 -23.80 24.51 -23.99
CA ALA A 54 -24.33 24.54 -25.36
C ALA A 54 -25.00 23.21 -25.77
N ARG A 55 -24.59 22.09 -25.15
CA ARG A 55 -25.15 20.75 -25.39
C ARG A 55 -26.24 20.37 -24.37
N GLY A 56 -26.63 21.29 -23.48
CA GLY A 56 -27.73 21.09 -22.53
C GLY A 56 -27.37 20.28 -21.27
N TYR A 57 -26.09 20.07 -20.97
CA TYR A 57 -25.66 19.44 -19.71
C TYR A 57 -25.93 20.40 -18.53
N ARG A 58 -26.38 19.85 -17.39
CA ARG A 58 -26.63 20.60 -16.15
C ARG A 58 -25.78 20.07 -15.00
N GLU A 59 -25.50 20.95 -14.04
CA GLU A 59 -24.83 20.58 -12.80
C GLU A 59 -25.75 19.69 -11.96
N CYS A 60 -25.26 18.51 -11.58
CA CYS A 60 -26.00 17.55 -10.80
C CYS A 60 -25.08 16.87 -9.77
N CYS A 61 -25.70 16.25 -8.76
CA CYS A 61 -24.96 15.52 -7.74
C CYS A 61 -24.21 14.33 -8.36
N GLU A 62 -22.89 14.22 -8.12
CA GLU A 62 -22.04 13.17 -8.69
C GLU A 62 -22.52 11.75 -8.32
N ASN A 63 -23.28 11.62 -7.23
CA ASN A 63 -23.74 10.33 -6.71
C ASN A 63 -25.17 9.96 -7.15
N CYS A 64 -26.12 10.89 -7.11
CA CYS A 64 -27.53 10.59 -7.38
C CYS A 64 -28.08 11.20 -8.67
N GLY A 65 -27.31 12.05 -9.36
CA GLY A 65 -27.72 12.69 -10.62
C GLY A 65 -28.85 13.72 -10.48
N ARG A 66 -29.24 14.09 -9.25
CA ARG A 66 -30.28 15.12 -9.04
C ARG A 66 -29.69 16.52 -9.15
N GLU A 67 -30.47 17.40 -9.77
CA GLU A 67 -30.28 18.86 -9.75
C GLU A 67 -30.82 19.37 -8.40
N ALA A 68 -29.92 19.55 -7.44
CA ALA A 68 -30.23 20.00 -6.09
C ALA A 68 -29.23 21.08 -5.66
N ALA A 69 -29.34 21.60 -4.43
CA ALA A 69 -28.27 22.42 -3.87
C ALA A 69 -27.00 21.57 -3.74
N LEU A 70 -25.98 21.89 -4.54
CA LEU A 70 -24.72 21.19 -4.60
C LEU A 70 -23.67 21.90 -3.75
N GLU A 71 -22.97 21.13 -2.93
CA GLU A 71 -21.87 21.62 -2.10
C GLU A 71 -20.59 20.84 -2.40
N HIS A 72 -19.45 21.48 -2.15
CA HIS A 72 -18.13 20.90 -2.37
C HIS A 72 -17.67 20.18 -1.10
N TYR A 73 -17.52 18.86 -1.18
CA TYR A 73 -17.07 18.05 -0.06
C TYR A 73 -15.69 17.46 -0.31
N ARG A 74 -14.87 17.42 0.75
CA ARG A 74 -13.56 16.76 0.76
C ARG A 74 -13.68 15.38 1.40
N MET A 75 -13.33 14.34 0.65
CA MET A 75 -13.22 12.97 1.13
C MET A 75 -11.77 12.50 0.97
N GLY A 76 -10.97 12.62 2.03
CA GLY A 76 -9.53 12.37 1.97
C GLY A 76 -8.81 13.36 1.04
N ASN A 77 -8.35 12.87 -0.12
CA ASN A 77 -7.64 13.67 -1.13
C ASN A 77 -8.45 13.89 -2.41
N GLU A 78 -9.71 13.45 -2.43
CA GLU A 78 -10.65 13.69 -3.53
C GLU A 78 -11.67 14.76 -3.15
N TYR A 79 -12.08 15.52 -4.17
CA TYR A 79 -13.10 16.56 -4.11
C TYR A 79 -14.31 16.03 -4.85
N GLN A 80 -15.48 16.06 -4.22
CA GLN A 80 -16.73 15.59 -4.82
C GLN A 80 -17.83 16.62 -4.63
N LEU A 81 -18.61 16.85 -5.68
CA LEU A 81 -19.79 17.70 -5.69
C LEU A 81 -21.03 16.84 -5.39
N LEU A 82 -21.57 16.98 -4.19
CA LEU A 82 -22.73 16.19 -3.74
C LEU A 82 -23.86 17.10 -3.24
N CYS A 83 -25.06 16.54 -3.17
CA CYS A 83 -26.14 17.10 -2.36
C CYS A 83 -26.02 16.68 -0.88
N SER A 84 -26.66 17.44 0.01
CA SER A 84 -26.67 17.21 1.46
C SER A 84 -27.13 15.80 1.87
N ASP A 85 -28.11 15.23 1.16
CA ASP A 85 -28.62 13.87 1.39
C ASP A 85 -27.54 12.81 1.11
N CYS A 86 -26.89 12.90 -0.06
CA CYS A 86 -25.85 11.94 -0.44
C CYS A 86 -24.59 12.11 0.41
N PHE A 87 -24.26 13.34 0.83
CA PHE A 87 -23.18 13.58 1.78
C PHE A 87 -23.48 12.94 3.14
N SER A 88 -24.68 13.16 3.68
CA SER A 88 -25.10 12.58 4.96
C SER A 88 -25.12 11.06 4.91
N GLN A 89 -25.53 10.47 3.79
CA GLN A 89 -25.54 9.02 3.60
C GLN A 89 -24.11 8.45 3.54
N LYS A 90 -23.21 9.04 2.73
CA LYS A 90 -21.80 8.63 2.67
C LYS A 90 -21.07 8.88 4.00
N GLY A 91 -21.39 9.97 4.68
CA GLY A 91 -20.85 10.31 6.00
C GLY A 91 -21.26 9.28 7.04
N LYS A 92 -22.53 8.87 7.06
CA LYS A 92 -23.02 7.78 7.91
C LYS A 92 -22.31 6.47 7.60
N GLU A 93 -22.21 6.07 6.34
CA GLU A 93 -21.56 4.82 5.94
C GLU A 93 -20.06 4.78 6.33
N ILE A 94 -19.34 5.88 6.14
CA ILE A 94 -17.93 6.00 6.55
C ILE A 94 -17.82 6.03 8.08
N SER A 95 -18.73 6.73 8.77
CA SER A 95 -18.76 6.75 10.24
C SER A 95 -19.07 5.38 10.82
N ASP A 96 -19.99 4.62 10.22
CA ASP A 96 -20.36 3.27 10.65
C ASP A 96 -19.23 2.29 10.39
N ARG A 97 -18.58 2.38 9.22
CA ARG A 97 -17.44 1.53 8.88
C ARG A 97 -16.24 1.84 9.77
N SER A 98 -15.92 3.11 9.98
CA SER A 98 -14.82 3.53 10.87
C SER A 98 -15.11 3.21 12.33
N GLN A 99 -16.36 3.34 12.81
CA GLN A 99 -16.75 2.89 14.15
C GLN A 99 -16.66 1.38 14.28
N ARG A 100 -17.16 0.60 13.32
CA ARG A 100 -17.03 -0.87 13.32
C ARG A 100 -15.57 -1.32 13.30
N GLU A 101 -14.70 -0.60 12.58
CA GLU A 101 -13.25 -0.86 12.58
C GLU A 101 -12.56 -0.38 13.86
N ALA A 102 -13.05 0.69 14.50
CA ALA A 102 -12.53 1.18 15.77
C ALA A 102 -12.98 0.33 16.97
N LEU A 103 -14.18 -0.25 16.92
CA LEU A 103 -14.73 -1.19 17.91
C LEU A 103 -14.06 -2.56 17.85
N LYS A 104 -13.38 -2.90 16.75
CA LYS A 104 -12.54 -4.11 16.69
C LYS A 104 -11.28 -3.87 17.51
N GLU A 105 -11.31 -4.35 18.74
CA GLU A 105 -10.14 -4.42 19.59
C GLU A 105 -9.06 -5.29 18.93
N GLU A 106 -7.80 -4.84 19.04
CA GLU A 106 -6.66 -5.62 18.57
C GLU A 106 -6.52 -6.88 19.42
N THR A 107 -6.66 -8.04 18.81
CA THR A 107 -6.39 -9.31 19.47
C THR A 107 -4.89 -9.58 19.40
N VAL A 108 -4.11 -8.97 20.29
CA VAL A 108 -2.64 -9.05 20.27
C VAL A 108 -2.14 -10.49 20.20
N ILE A 109 -2.74 -11.39 20.99
CA ILE A 109 -2.39 -12.82 21.00
C ILE A 109 -2.62 -13.46 19.63
N GLY A 110 -3.78 -13.21 19.02
CA GLY A 110 -4.11 -13.68 17.67
C GLY A 110 -3.14 -13.12 16.63
N GLY A 111 -2.79 -11.84 16.75
CA GLY A 111 -1.79 -11.20 15.90
C GLY A 111 -0.41 -11.83 16.02
N VAL A 112 0.06 -12.14 17.23
CA VAL A 112 1.34 -12.83 17.43
C VAL A 112 1.33 -14.22 16.79
N ILE A 113 0.27 -15.00 17.00
CA ILE A 113 0.12 -16.31 16.37
C ILE A 113 0.14 -16.16 14.84
N GLY A 114 -0.55 -15.17 14.30
CA GLY A 114 -0.55 -14.88 12.86
C GLY A 114 0.78 -14.41 12.31
N ALA A 115 1.53 -13.61 13.06
CA ALA A 115 2.90 -13.23 12.70
C ALA A 115 3.82 -14.44 12.67
N LEU A 116 3.69 -15.37 13.61
CA LEU A 116 4.47 -16.61 13.63
C LEU A 116 4.15 -17.48 12.42
N PHE A 117 2.87 -17.72 12.11
CA PHE A 117 2.48 -18.44 10.88
C PHE A 117 2.97 -17.73 9.61
N GLY A 118 2.80 -16.41 9.53
CA GLY A 118 3.30 -15.61 8.43
C GLY A 118 4.82 -15.68 8.28
N SER A 119 5.54 -15.74 9.39
CA SER A 119 7.01 -15.85 9.42
C SER A 119 7.50 -17.24 9.00
N LEU A 120 6.77 -18.30 9.30
CA LEU A 120 7.08 -19.65 8.82
C LEU A 120 6.93 -19.74 7.30
N VAL A 121 5.85 -19.16 6.76
CA VAL A 121 5.65 -19.07 5.31
C VAL A 121 6.75 -18.21 4.67
N GLY A 122 7.07 -17.07 5.26
CA GLY A 122 8.15 -16.20 4.78
C GLY A 122 9.53 -16.87 4.83
N ALA A 123 9.82 -17.62 5.89
CA ALA A 123 11.05 -18.42 6.03
C ALA A 123 11.14 -19.51 4.95
N ALA A 124 10.04 -20.21 4.65
CA ALA A 124 10.01 -21.16 3.56
C ALA A 124 10.31 -20.50 2.21
N VAL A 125 9.79 -19.29 1.97
CA VAL A 125 10.11 -18.51 0.76
C VAL A 125 11.58 -18.11 0.72
N ILE A 126 12.19 -17.74 1.85
CA ILE A 126 13.63 -17.46 1.93
C ILE A 126 14.44 -18.68 1.49
N VAL A 127 14.15 -19.86 2.05
CA VAL A 127 14.87 -21.10 1.72
C VAL A 127 14.65 -21.51 0.26
N LEU A 128 13.41 -21.42 -0.26
CA LEU A 128 13.12 -21.78 -1.65
C LEU A 128 13.83 -20.85 -2.64
N LEU A 129 13.85 -19.54 -2.37
CA LEU A 129 14.52 -18.56 -3.24
C LEU A 129 16.05 -18.62 -3.11
N GLY A 130 16.57 -18.93 -1.92
CA GLY A 130 17.99 -19.19 -1.68
C GLY A 130 18.50 -20.34 -2.56
N GLN A 131 17.73 -21.42 -2.65
CA GLN A 131 18.04 -22.55 -3.55
C GLN A 131 18.05 -22.18 -5.04
N LEU A 132 17.28 -21.18 -5.45
CA LEU A 132 17.19 -20.73 -6.85
C LEU A 132 18.23 -19.63 -7.18
N GLY A 133 19.06 -19.22 -6.22
CA GLY A 133 20.02 -18.14 -6.39
C GLY A 133 19.38 -16.76 -6.58
N TYR A 134 18.07 -16.62 -6.32
CA TYR A 134 17.40 -15.32 -6.34
C TYR A 134 17.72 -14.56 -5.05
N VAL A 135 18.83 -13.83 -5.15
CA VAL A 135 19.44 -12.92 -4.18
C VAL A 135 18.41 -12.14 -3.37
N SER A 136 18.43 -12.34 -2.03
CA SER A 136 17.99 -11.52 -0.87
C SER A 136 16.77 -10.57 -0.95
N VAL A 137 16.57 -9.89 -2.08
CA VAL A 137 15.57 -8.85 -2.32
C VAL A 137 14.16 -9.41 -2.22
N LEU A 138 13.85 -10.40 -3.05
CA LEU A 138 12.51 -10.97 -3.18
C LEU A 138 12.10 -11.69 -1.90
N SER A 139 13.03 -12.45 -1.31
CA SER A 139 12.82 -13.20 -0.08
C SER A 139 12.59 -12.29 1.13
N GLY A 140 13.38 -11.22 1.26
CA GLY A 140 13.17 -10.20 2.29
C GLY A 140 11.81 -9.52 2.14
N ILE A 141 11.48 -9.00 0.96
CA ILE A 141 10.20 -8.32 0.74
C ILE A 141 9.01 -9.23 1.08
N ALA A 142 9.06 -10.49 0.64
CA ALA A 142 8.04 -11.48 0.93
C ALA A 142 7.90 -11.73 2.45
N MET A 143 9.02 -11.86 3.17
CA MET A 143 9.05 -12.06 4.62
C MET A 143 8.36 -10.91 5.36
N GLY A 144 8.75 -9.66 5.07
CA GLY A 144 8.14 -8.48 5.68
C GLY A 144 6.64 -8.38 5.41
N PHE A 145 6.22 -8.64 4.17
CA PHE A 145 4.82 -8.63 3.79
C PHE A 145 4.02 -9.74 4.49
N CYS A 146 4.53 -10.97 4.49
CA CYS A 146 3.83 -12.13 5.08
C CYS A 146 3.68 -12.02 6.59
N VAL A 147 4.70 -11.53 7.32
CA VAL A 147 4.60 -11.39 8.79
C VAL A 147 3.56 -10.34 9.17
N LEU A 148 3.62 -9.14 8.57
CA LEU A 148 2.66 -8.08 8.90
C LEU A 148 1.24 -8.43 8.44
N LYS A 149 1.09 -9.07 7.28
CA LYS A 149 -0.20 -9.53 6.78
C LYS A 149 -0.76 -10.65 7.65
N GLY A 150 0.09 -11.59 8.09
CA GLY A 150 -0.27 -12.65 9.03
C GLY A 150 -0.73 -12.09 10.37
N TYR A 151 0.01 -11.13 10.93
CA TYR A 151 -0.39 -10.42 12.15
C TYR A 151 -1.75 -9.78 11.99
N ARG A 152 -1.97 -9.02 10.92
CA ARG A 152 -3.23 -8.32 10.69
C ARG A 152 -4.41 -9.27 10.50
N LEU A 153 -4.20 -10.42 9.85
CA LEU A 153 -5.26 -11.37 9.54
C LEU A 153 -5.86 -11.98 10.81
N LEU A 154 -5.03 -12.32 11.80
CA LEU A 154 -5.45 -12.97 13.05
C LEU A 154 -5.56 -11.99 14.23
N GLY A 155 -4.92 -10.82 14.15
CA GLY A 155 -4.99 -9.76 15.15
C GLY A 155 -6.17 -8.79 14.95
N ASN A 156 -6.92 -8.92 13.85
CA ASN A 156 -7.99 -8.04 13.36
C ASN A 156 -7.55 -6.60 13.01
N ARG A 157 -6.62 -6.06 13.79
CA ARG A 157 -6.01 -4.74 13.65
C ARG A 157 -4.52 -4.89 13.97
N ILE A 158 -3.74 -3.89 13.56
CA ILE A 158 -2.33 -3.81 13.94
C ILE A 158 -2.09 -2.41 14.50
N SER A 159 -1.80 -2.34 15.80
CA SER A 159 -1.44 -1.10 16.46
C SER A 159 0.07 -0.86 16.35
N ARG A 160 0.54 0.28 16.88
CA ARG A 160 1.98 0.54 17.03
C ARG A 160 2.69 -0.58 17.80
N LYS A 161 2.02 -1.22 18.77
CA LYS A 161 2.59 -2.34 19.54
C LYS A 161 2.73 -3.58 18.65
N GLY A 162 1.70 -3.91 17.87
CA GLY A 162 1.72 -5.03 16.93
C GLY A 162 2.79 -4.88 15.84
N ILE A 163 3.07 -3.65 15.39
CA ILE A 163 4.17 -3.36 14.46
C ILE A 163 5.53 -3.70 15.10
N VAL A 164 5.77 -3.26 16.34
CA VAL A 164 7.04 -3.55 17.04
C VAL A 164 7.22 -5.06 17.23
N ILE A 165 6.17 -5.77 17.67
CA ILE A 165 6.23 -7.22 17.84
C ILE A 165 6.50 -7.93 16.50
N SER A 166 5.84 -7.50 15.41
CA SER A 166 6.07 -8.04 14.08
C SER A 166 7.52 -7.86 13.62
N PHE A 167 8.12 -6.70 13.87
CA PHE A 167 9.55 -6.48 13.56
C PHE A 167 10.48 -7.37 14.39
N LEU A 168 10.17 -7.64 15.66
CA LEU A 168 10.93 -8.60 16.47
C LEU A 168 10.82 -10.03 15.90
N VAL A 169 9.63 -10.44 15.48
CA VAL A 169 9.42 -11.76 14.84
C VAL A 169 10.18 -11.85 13.51
N ILE A 170 10.13 -10.81 12.67
CA ILE A 170 10.93 -10.73 11.43
C ILE A 170 12.42 -10.85 11.77
N ALA A 171 12.90 -10.09 12.75
CA ALA A 171 14.31 -10.09 13.14
C ALA A 171 14.78 -11.50 13.54
N LEU A 172 14.04 -12.16 14.42
CA LEU A 172 14.36 -13.51 14.88
C LEU A 172 14.29 -14.54 13.74
N MET A 173 13.22 -14.51 12.96
CA MET A 173 12.97 -15.55 11.96
C MET A 173 13.85 -15.40 10.71
N VAL A 174 14.22 -14.18 10.31
CA VAL A 174 15.21 -13.96 9.24
C VAL A 174 16.56 -14.53 9.65
N TYR A 175 17.01 -14.29 10.90
CA TYR A 175 18.26 -14.87 11.40
C TYR A 175 18.27 -16.40 11.30
N VAL A 176 17.19 -17.04 11.77
CA VAL A 176 17.07 -18.51 11.77
C VAL A 176 16.96 -19.04 10.33
N ALA A 177 16.13 -18.43 9.49
CA ALA A 177 15.89 -18.88 8.12
C ALA A 177 17.14 -18.73 7.24
N ASP A 178 17.86 -17.60 7.34
CA ASP A 178 19.10 -17.36 6.59
C ASP A 178 20.19 -18.34 7.03
N ARG A 179 20.35 -18.56 8.34
CA ARG A 179 21.29 -19.56 8.86
C ARG A 179 20.94 -20.98 8.38
N PHE A 180 19.67 -21.32 8.34
CA PHE A 180 19.20 -22.61 7.83
C PHE A 180 19.45 -22.76 6.33
N ASP A 181 19.23 -21.72 5.54
CA ASP A 181 19.49 -21.69 4.09
C ASP A 181 20.98 -21.92 3.77
N TRP A 182 21.88 -21.26 4.49
CA TRP A 182 23.32 -21.50 4.34
C TRP A 182 23.75 -22.90 4.80
N SER A 183 23.12 -23.43 5.87
CA SER A 183 23.38 -24.80 6.34
C SER A 183 22.93 -25.84 5.32
N LEU A 184 21.78 -25.62 4.68
CA LEU A 184 21.27 -26.45 3.60
C LEU A 184 22.17 -26.38 2.36
N SER A 185 22.65 -25.18 2.03
CA SER A 185 23.59 -24.96 0.93
C SER A 185 24.93 -25.67 1.18
N PHE A 186 25.44 -25.63 2.41
CA PHE A 186 26.64 -26.35 2.82
C PHE A 186 26.46 -27.87 2.74
N SER A 187 25.37 -28.40 3.30
CA SER A 187 25.05 -29.84 3.24
C SER A 187 24.97 -30.37 1.80
N ARG A 188 24.41 -29.58 0.88
CA ARG A 188 24.39 -29.90 -0.56
C ARG A 188 25.78 -29.84 -1.19
N TRP A 189 26.61 -28.88 -0.80
CA TRP A 189 27.98 -28.76 -1.30
C TRP A 189 28.87 -29.90 -0.81
N SER A 190 28.67 -30.39 0.42
CA SER A 190 29.34 -31.57 0.96
C SER A 190 28.73 -32.90 0.48
N GLU A 191 27.95 -32.91 -0.61
CA GLU A 191 27.27 -34.10 -1.15
C GLU A 191 26.43 -34.90 -0.12
N GLY A 192 25.95 -34.22 0.93
CA GLY A 192 25.20 -34.86 2.02
C GLY A 192 26.05 -35.57 3.08
N GLU A 193 27.39 -35.46 3.07
CA GLU A 193 28.26 -35.99 4.13
C GLU A 193 27.93 -35.39 5.50
N VAL A 194 27.52 -34.11 5.51
CA VAL A 194 27.03 -33.41 6.70
C VAL A 194 25.54 -33.11 6.53
N ASP A 195 24.71 -33.64 7.42
CA ASP A 195 23.29 -33.33 7.44
C ASP A 195 23.03 -31.85 7.76
N VAL A 196 21.91 -31.32 7.25
CA VAL A 196 21.50 -29.92 7.42
C VAL A 196 21.41 -29.53 8.89
N ILE A 197 20.92 -30.41 9.75
CA ILE A 197 20.78 -30.14 11.19
C ILE A 197 22.15 -30.03 11.83
N THR A 198 23.08 -30.93 11.48
CA THR A 198 24.46 -30.90 11.95
C THR A 198 25.16 -29.64 11.49
N ALA A 199 25.04 -29.28 10.20
CA ALA A 199 25.58 -28.03 9.66
C ALA A 199 25.00 -26.79 10.34
N PHE A 200 23.72 -26.81 10.73
CA PHE A 200 23.07 -25.71 11.44
C PHE A 200 23.60 -25.54 12.88
N GLN A 201 23.81 -26.65 13.58
CA GLN A 201 24.35 -26.65 14.95
C GLN A 201 25.79 -26.12 14.97
N TYR A 202 26.65 -26.64 14.09
CA TYR A 202 28.06 -26.28 13.97
C TYR A 202 28.33 -25.09 13.03
N PHE A 203 27.29 -24.36 12.65
CA PHE A 203 27.41 -23.20 11.77
C PHE A 203 28.44 -22.15 12.22
N PRO A 204 28.58 -21.82 13.53
CA PRO A 204 29.59 -20.87 14.00
C PRO A 204 31.02 -21.39 13.77
N GLU A 205 31.24 -22.69 13.94
CA GLU A 205 32.50 -23.36 13.66
C GLU A 205 32.80 -23.36 12.16
N LEU A 206 31.82 -23.68 11.31
CA LEU A 206 31.95 -23.65 9.85
C LEU A 206 32.31 -22.24 9.31
N LEU A 207 31.75 -21.20 9.93
CA LEU A 207 32.10 -19.80 9.65
C LEU A 207 33.53 -19.46 10.09
N ARG A 208 33.98 -19.99 11.22
CA ARG A 208 35.30 -19.72 11.80
C ARG A 208 36.41 -20.43 11.03
N GLU A 209 36.17 -21.66 10.59
CA GLU A 209 37.09 -22.48 9.81
C GLU A 209 37.19 -22.02 8.34
N GLY A 210 36.28 -21.15 7.91
CA GLY A 210 36.35 -20.50 6.60
C GLY A 210 35.67 -21.28 5.48
N TYR A 211 34.95 -22.36 5.80
CA TYR A 211 34.10 -23.08 4.83
C TYR A 211 32.98 -22.19 4.27
N ILE A 212 32.54 -21.21 5.05
CA ILE A 212 31.56 -20.19 4.65
C ILE A 212 32.21 -18.82 4.72
N ASN A 213 32.12 -18.04 3.63
CA ASN A 213 32.65 -16.68 3.61
C ASN A 213 31.82 -15.77 4.53
N VAL A 214 32.43 -15.34 5.65
CA VAL A 214 31.81 -14.49 6.67
C VAL A 214 31.32 -13.15 6.12
N ALA A 215 32.02 -12.57 5.14
CA ALA A 215 31.61 -11.32 4.52
C ALA A 215 30.35 -11.51 3.66
N SER A 216 30.32 -12.55 2.82
CA SER A 216 29.15 -12.89 2.00
C SER A 216 27.93 -13.22 2.86
N TYR A 217 28.12 -14.01 3.92
CA TYR A 217 27.06 -14.34 4.88
C TYR A 217 26.48 -13.08 5.54
N ARG A 218 27.33 -12.22 6.13
CA ARG A 218 26.88 -11.00 6.81
C ARG A 218 26.22 -10.01 5.85
N LEU A 219 26.73 -9.90 4.63
CA LEU A 219 26.15 -9.03 3.62
C LEU A 219 24.77 -9.56 3.19
N ASN A 220 24.63 -10.85 2.91
CA ASN A 220 23.33 -11.45 2.57
C ASN A 220 22.32 -11.23 3.70
N LEU A 221 22.68 -11.56 4.93
CA LEU A 221 21.83 -11.38 6.10
C LEU A 221 21.39 -9.92 6.26
N LEU A 222 22.31 -8.97 6.09
CA LEU A 222 22.00 -7.53 6.12
C LEU A 222 21.01 -7.15 5.02
N LEU A 223 21.20 -7.61 3.78
CA LEU A 223 20.28 -7.32 2.69
C LEU A 223 18.89 -7.90 2.97
N VAL A 224 18.78 -9.15 3.41
CA VAL A 224 17.47 -9.76 3.74
C VAL A 224 16.74 -8.94 4.81
N TYR A 225 17.44 -8.44 5.83
CA TYR A 225 16.85 -7.53 6.82
C TYR A 225 16.34 -6.23 6.20
N VAL A 226 17.18 -5.54 5.41
CA VAL A 226 16.80 -4.29 4.76
C VAL A 226 15.58 -4.49 3.88
N PHE A 227 15.57 -5.54 3.05
CA PHE A 227 14.44 -5.84 2.18
C PHE A 227 13.18 -6.30 2.93
N SER A 228 13.33 -6.97 4.07
CA SER A 228 12.20 -7.28 4.96
C SER A 228 11.54 -6.01 5.51
N VAL A 229 12.34 -5.02 5.91
CA VAL A 229 11.80 -3.72 6.32
C VAL A 229 11.12 -3.03 5.13
N LEU A 230 11.73 -3.02 3.95
CA LEU A 230 11.15 -2.44 2.74
C LEU A 230 9.82 -3.12 2.34
N GLY A 231 9.72 -4.44 2.44
CA GLY A 231 8.50 -5.19 2.18
C GLY A 231 7.37 -4.92 3.18
N ALA A 232 7.70 -4.49 4.40
CA ALA A 232 6.73 -4.09 5.40
C ALA A 232 6.12 -2.70 5.13
N ILE A 233 6.85 -1.80 4.44
CA ILE A 233 6.41 -0.42 4.13
C ILE A 233 5.02 -0.32 3.51
N PRO A 234 4.68 -1.03 2.40
CA PRO A 234 3.37 -0.86 1.77
C PRO A 234 2.22 -1.20 2.72
N THR A 235 2.41 -2.21 3.57
CA THR A 235 1.43 -2.62 4.58
C THR A 235 1.26 -1.54 5.64
N VAL A 236 2.37 -1.05 6.23
CA VAL A 236 2.37 0.03 7.23
C VAL A 236 1.74 1.32 6.69
N LEU A 237 2.10 1.72 5.47
CA LEU A 237 1.54 2.91 4.83
C LEU A 237 0.03 2.78 4.60
N ASN A 238 -0.45 1.60 4.20
CA ASN A 238 -1.88 1.35 4.01
C ASN A 238 -2.66 1.53 5.33
N ILE A 239 -2.11 1.01 6.44
CA ILE A 239 -2.69 1.17 7.78
C ILE A 239 -2.76 2.64 8.19
N VAL A 240 -1.65 3.37 8.04
CA VAL A 240 -1.58 4.80 8.41
C VAL A 240 -2.48 5.67 7.53
N ARG A 241 -2.58 5.36 6.23
CA ARG A 241 -3.47 6.07 5.31
C ARG A 241 -4.94 5.82 5.64
N SER A 242 -5.31 4.59 5.99
CA SER A 242 -6.68 4.24 6.39
C SER A 242 -7.11 5.06 7.62
N ASP A 243 -6.26 5.14 8.63
CA ASP A 243 -6.50 5.93 9.85
C ASP A 243 -6.61 7.44 9.58
N ARG A 244 -5.86 7.97 8.60
CA ARG A 244 -5.92 9.40 8.22
C ARG A 244 -7.19 9.72 7.44
N ASN A 245 -7.52 8.90 6.44
CA ASN A 245 -8.65 9.15 5.55
C ASN A 245 -10.00 9.07 6.27
N ALA A 246 -10.12 8.21 7.30
CA ALA A 246 -11.30 8.15 8.15
C ALA A 246 -11.59 9.46 8.91
N LYS A 247 -10.58 10.35 9.07
CA LYS A 247 -10.69 11.61 9.83
C LYS A 247 -10.96 12.84 8.95
N THR A 248 -10.94 12.71 7.62
CA THR A 248 -11.07 13.87 6.71
C THR A 248 -12.34 13.72 5.88
N PHE A 249 -13.46 14.01 6.53
CA PHE A 249 -14.76 14.19 5.89
C PHE A 249 -15.25 15.59 6.26
N SER A 250 -15.11 16.54 5.34
CA SER A 250 -15.37 17.95 5.64
C SER A 250 -16.05 18.65 4.48
N GLN A 251 -17.06 19.45 4.79
CA GLN A 251 -17.66 20.40 3.86
C GLN A 251 -16.70 21.58 3.68
N MET A 252 -16.38 21.91 2.43
CA MET A 252 -15.60 23.12 2.13
C MET A 252 -16.58 24.26 1.86
N GLY A 253 -16.49 25.33 2.66
CA GLY A 253 -17.33 26.52 2.50
C GLY A 253 -18.36 26.79 3.60
N ALA A 254 -18.36 26.02 4.70
CA ALA A 254 -19.13 26.38 5.90
C ALA A 254 -18.33 27.35 6.80
N GLU A 255 -17.83 28.43 6.22
CA GLU A 255 -17.33 29.59 6.96
C GLU A 255 -18.10 30.81 6.43
N GLY A 256 -19.14 31.19 7.16
CA GLY A 256 -19.75 32.51 7.08
C GLY A 256 -19.11 33.44 8.10
#